data_AF-A0A933ZN73-F1
#
_entry.id   AF-A0A933ZN73-F1
#
_cell.length_a   1.000
_cell.length_b   1.000
_cell.length_c   1.000
_cell.angle_alpha   90.00
_cell.angle_beta   90.00
_cell.angle_gamma   90.00
#
_symmetry.space_group_name_H-M   'P 1'
#
loop_
_entity.id
_entity.type
_entity.pdbx_description
1 polymer ?
#
loop_
_entity_poly.entity_id
_entity_poly.type
_entity_poly.pdbx_seq_one_letter_code
_entity_poly.pdbx_strand_id
1 'polypeptide(L)'
;MRSRAARFLVLVPLALLSQENAFADTRSAGGALSALPTAFFAATPTISNVAGTVATGQTLTITGTNMLQENKTNWKPDLQTGSKYGFEGASASADSWLCPQANPNYCMSYVTDVKLMGEKSSLAHASGASAENIGGGYTIYDSNTGLGQNLYIRFYTRFNAAGNIWPTSHVKMVDSMGTTGDVGFQYYYQPAVNGGATPNHMTAVYRDPLEAGNANHLHAIPPGGPLQADRWYCVELQWFASPYTFKAWVDGQEVFSASPPHAPALRWLMFGLINLKGTPSNFDLKNWYDSAAVSTSRIYPASVIEVSGDGTNWKYQEPVYLSETSSRIKLDLAGLAGTSYQLRVTNNQQQTSTVYHLNGSSNRPAPASPTNLRVF
;
A
#
# COMPACT_ATOMS: atom_id res chain seq x y z
N MET A 1 63.22 5.06 -36.42
CA MET A 1 62.70 5.80 -37.59
C MET A 1 61.30 6.31 -37.26
N ARG A 2 61.05 7.59 -37.50
CA ARG A 2 59.81 8.33 -37.21
C ARG A 2 58.82 8.21 -38.38
N SER A 3 57.52 8.16 -38.09
CA SER A 3 56.38 8.59 -38.93
C SER A 3 55.10 8.26 -38.12
N ARG A 4 54.33 9.13 -37.44
CA ARG A 4 53.58 10.39 -37.72
C ARG A 4 52.42 10.28 -38.73
N ALA A 5 51.29 10.87 -38.30
CA ALA A 5 50.04 11.26 -38.99
C ALA A 5 48.90 10.21 -38.97
N ALA A 6 47.62 10.54 -38.71
CA ALA A 6 46.95 11.80 -38.39
C ALA A 6 45.59 11.55 -37.69
N ARG A 7 45.16 12.53 -36.89
CA ARG A 7 43.84 12.65 -36.26
C ARG A 7 42.82 13.22 -37.26
N PHE A 8 41.57 12.80 -37.19
CA PHE A 8 40.42 13.61 -37.62
C PHE A 8 39.42 13.73 -36.47
N LEU A 9 39.18 14.99 -36.10
CA LEU A 9 38.23 15.47 -35.11
C LEU A 9 37.10 16.14 -35.91
N VAL A 10 35.87 15.66 -35.79
CA VAL A 10 34.70 16.33 -36.38
C VAL A 10 33.97 17.07 -35.26
N LEU A 11 34.10 18.40 -35.30
CA LEU A 11 33.25 19.34 -34.60
C LEU A 11 31.99 19.58 -35.44
N VAL A 12 30.81 19.50 -34.81
CA VAL A 12 29.56 20.06 -35.37
C VAL A 12 29.15 21.24 -34.48
N PRO A 13 28.82 22.42 -35.04
CA PRO A 13 28.57 23.62 -34.26
C PRO A 13 27.10 23.77 -33.85
N LEU A 14 26.94 24.40 -32.69
CA LEU A 14 25.71 24.94 -32.13
C LEU A 14 25.40 26.30 -32.81
N ALA A 15 24.18 26.51 -33.30
CA ALA A 15 23.69 27.84 -33.68
C ALA A 15 22.20 28.00 -33.31
N LEU A 16 21.92 29.14 -32.71
CA LEU A 16 20.66 29.66 -32.17
C LEU A 16 20.03 30.66 -33.17
N LEU A 17 18.76 31.02 -32.95
CA LEU A 17 17.96 32.14 -33.52
C LEU A 17 17.30 31.85 -34.90
N SER A 18 16.06 32.27 -35.23
CA SER A 18 15.15 33.33 -34.75
C SER A 18 13.73 33.16 -35.35
N GLN A 19 12.73 33.84 -34.74
CA GLN A 19 11.55 34.59 -35.28
C GLN A 19 11.08 34.36 -36.74
N GLU A 20 9.82 34.51 -37.17
CA GLU A 20 8.53 35.00 -36.65
C GLU A 20 7.46 34.77 -37.76
N ASN A 21 6.19 35.02 -37.41
CA ASN A 21 5.03 35.30 -38.27
C ASN A 21 4.32 34.12 -38.95
N ALA A 22 2.99 34.12 -39.11
CA ALA A 22 1.86 34.83 -38.54
C ALA A 22 0.65 34.15 -39.19
N PHE A 23 -0.47 33.97 -38.50
CA PHE A 23 -1.79 34.33 -39.06
C PHE A 23 -2.82 34.32 -37.92
N ALA A 24 -3.38 35.51 -37.70
CA ALA A 24 -4.51 35.75 -36.85
C ALA A 24 -5.78 35.15 -37.49
N ASP A 25 -6.63 34.54 -36.68
CA ASP A 25 -8.07 34.69 -36.89
C ASP A 25 -8.74 34.99 -35.54
N THR A 26 -9.55 36.04 -35.58
CA THR A 26 -10.25 36.63 -34.45
C THR A 26 -11.70 36.21 -34.58
N ARG A 27 -12.27 35.60 -33.53
CA ARG A 27 -13.69 35.73 -33.11
C ARG A 27 -14.03 34.71 -32.02
N SER A 28 -14.09 35.16 -30.78
CA SER A 28 -15.36 35.32 -30.05
C SER A 28 -15.05 35.49 -28.57
N ALA A 29 -15.56 36.58 -28.02
CA ALA A 29 -15.46 36.93 -26.62
C ALA A 29 -16.32 35.97 -25.80
N GLY A 30 -15.68 34.96 -25.22
CA GLY A 30 -16.14 34.25 -24.04
C GLY A 30 -15.05 34.38 -23.00
N GLY A 31 -15.13 35.40 -22.14
CA GLY A 31 -14.17 35.62 -21.07
C GLY A 31 -14.16 34.45 -20.11
N ALA A 32 -13.31 33.46 -20.39
CA ALA A 32 -12.91 32.48 -19.41
C ALA A 32 -12.15 33.23 -18.33
N LEU A 33 -12.82 33.48 -17.20
CA LEU A 33 -12.16 33.75 -15.94
C LEU A 33 -11.18 32.60 -15.75
N SER A 34 -9.90 32.89 -16.00
CA SER A 34 -8.79 32.04 -15.65
C SER A 34 -8.90 31.80 -14.16
N ALA A 35 -9.44 30.63 -13.79
CA ALA A 35 -9.47 30.17 -12.42
C ALA A 35 -8.02 30.18 -11.94
N LEU A 36 -7.70 31.15 -11.09
CA LEU A 36 -6.46 31.14 -10.33
C LEU A 36 -6.35 29.75 -9.71
N PRO A 37 -5.19 29.07 -9.80
CA PRO A 37 -5.02 27.80 -9.15
C PRO A 37 -5.34 28.00 -7.68
N THR A 38 -6.47 27.45 -7.24
CA THR A 38 -6.77 27.32 -5.83
C THR A 38 -5.66 26.45 -5.30
N ALA A 39 -4.67 27.07 -4.66
CA ALA A 39 -3.74 26.37 -3.82
C ALA A 39 -4.59 25.70 -2.74
N PHE A 40 -4.98 24.45 -2.98
CA PHE A 40 -5.57 23.61 -1.96
C PHE A 40 -4.49 23.43 -0.91
N PHE A 41 -4.53 24.27 0.13
CA PHE A 41 -3.74 24.04 1.31
C PHE A 41 -4.17 22.68 1.87
N ALA A 42 -3.25 21.72 1.85
CA ALA A 42 -3.43 20.42 2.46
C ALA A 42 -3.91 20.62 3.90
N ALA A 43 -5.07 20.10 4.27
CA ALA A 43 -5.60 20.41 5.59
C ALA A 43 -4.88 19.56 6.63
N THR A 44 -4.34 20.23 7.64
CA THR A 44 -3.67 19.54 8.74
C THR A 44 -4.67 18.71 9.54
N PRO A 45 -4.34 17.47 9.92
CA PRO A 45 -5.16 16.67 10.81
C PRO A 45 -5.31 17.38 12.15
N THR A 46 -6.50 17.31 12.75
CA THR A 46 -6.71 17.80 14.12
C THR A 46 -7.22 16.66 14.99
N ILE A 47 -6.71 16.58 16.22
CA ILE A 47 -7.17 15.61 17.22
C ILE A 47 -8.01 16.38 18.24
N SER A 48 -9.30 16.11 18.28
CA SER A 48 -10.22 16.74 19.24
C SER A 48 -10.33 15.96 20.54
N ASN A 49 -10.23 14.64 20.48
CA ASN A 49 -10.33 13.77 21.64
C ASN A 49 -9.64 12.41 21.41
N VAL A 50 -9.10 11.83 22.48
CA VAL A 50 -8.66 10.43 22.52
C VAL A 50 -9.34 9.73 23.69
N ALA A 51 -9.97 8.59 23.44
CA ALA A 51 -10.68 7.78 24.42
C ALA A 51 -10.15 6.34 24.44
N GLY A 52 -10.16 5.73 25.63
CA GLY A 52 -9.66 4.37 25.86
C GLY A 52 -8.59 4.33 26.95
N THR A 53 -8.22 3.12 27.36
CA THR A 53 -7.18 2.92 28.38
C THR A 53 -5.80 3.02 27.74
N VAL A 54 -4.93 3.87 28.28
CA VAL A 54 -3.55 4.02 27.84
C VAL A 54 -2.69 2.89 28.42
N ALA A 55 -2.79 1.70 27.83
CA ALA A 55 -1.99 0.53 28.17
C ALA A 55 -1.74 -0.34 26.92
N THR A 56 -0.60 -1.04 26.88
CA THR A 56 -0.28 -1.96 25.78
C THR A 56 -1.39 -2.99 25.55
N GLY A 57 -1.74 -3.21 24.28
CA GLY A 57 -2.78 -4.12 23.84
C GLY A 57 -4.20 -3.53 23.87
N GLN A 58 -4.41 -2.37 24.48
CA GLN A 58 -5.71 -1.70 24.51
C GLN A 58 -5.99 -0.93 23.22
N THR A 59 -7.26 -0.78 22.88
CA THR A 59 -7.67 0.05 21.75
C THR A 59 -7.92 1.49 22.18
N LEU A 60 -7.26 2.44 21.53
CA LEU A 60 -7.60 3.85 21.64
C LEU A 60 -8.47 4.27 20.46
N THR A 61 -9.49 5.08 20.73
CA THR A 61 -10.31 5.77 19.72
C THR A 61 -9.91 7.24 19.68
N ILE A 62 -9.53 7.71 18.50
CA ILE A 62 -9.07 9.06 18.23
C ILE A 62 -10.14 9.73 17.37
N THR A 63 -10.70 10.83 17.85
CA THR A 63 -11.67 11.65 17.11
C THR A 63 -10.98 12.91 16.63
N GLY A 64 -11.30 13.33 15.40
CA GLY A 64 -10.58 14.42 14.75
C GLY A 64 -11.22 14.86 13.44
N THR A 65 -10.42 15.55 12.63
CA THR A 65 -10.74 15.90 11.24
C THR A 65 -9.51 15.69 10.36
N ASN A 66 -9.73 15.44 9.06
CA ASN A 66 -8.68 15.35 8.05
C ASN A 66 -7.65 14.24 8.33
N MET A 67 -8.09 13.13 8.92
CA MET A 67 -7.22 12.07 9.42
C MET A 67 -6.67 11.16 8.31
N LEU A 68 -7.33 11.10 7.14
CA LEU A 68 -6.89 10.29 5.99
C LEU A 68 -6.43 11.14 4.80
N GLN A 69 -7.23 12.10 4.35
CA GLN A 69 -6.95 13.02 3.24
C GLN A 69 -6.12 12.43 2.08
N GLU A 70 -6.64 11.39 1.44
CA GLU A 70 -5.99 10.72 0.31
C GLU A 70 -5.58 11.71 -0.80
N ASN A 71 -4.30 11.71 -1.19
CA ASN A 71 -3.84 12.48 -2.35
C ASN A 71 -3.91 11.62 -3.62
N LYS A 72 -5.06 11.70 -4.30
CA LYS A 72 -5.33 10.89 -5.49
C LYS A 72 -4.81 11.48 -6.80
N THR A 73 -4.14 12.64 -6.77
CA THR A 73 -3.74 13.40 -7.96
C THR A 73 -2.96 12.55 -8.99
N ASN A 74 -2.05 11.70 -8.52
CA ASN A 74 -1.20 10.86 -9.36
C ASN A 74 -1.64 9.39 -9.40
N TRP A 75 -2.79 9.07 -8.81
CA TRP A 75 -3.31 7.72 -8.87
C TRP A 75 -3.75 7.39 -10.30
N LYS A 76 -3.78 6.11 -10.61
CA LYS A 76 -4.32 5.65 -11.89
C LYS A 76 -5.82 5.99 -11.97
N PRO A 77 -6.33 6.40 -13.15
CA PRO A 77 -7.68 6.97 -13.26
C PRO A 77 -8.81 6.12 -12.69
N ASP A 78 -8.71 4.79 -12.83
CA ASP A 78 -9.69 3.82 -12.34
C ASP A 78 -9.70 3.66 -10.82
N LEU A 79 -8.68 4.17 -10.12
CA LEU A 79 -8.57 4.21 -8.67
C LEU A 79 -8.76 5.61 -8.09
N GLN A 80 -8.72 6.67 -8.93
CA GLN A 80 -8.92 8.05 -8.50
C GLN A 80 -10.32 8.33 -7.98
N THR A 81 -11.33 7.69 -8.57
CA THR A 81 -12.75 7.94 -8.29
C THR A 81 -13.53 6.64 -8.12
N GLY A 82 -14.72 6.73 -7.54
CA GLY A 82 -15.61 5.58 -7.35
C GLY A 82 -15.21 4.68 -6.18
N SER A 83 -15.69 3.44 -6.23
CA SER A 83 -15.62 2.45 -5.17
C SER A 83 -14.42 1.50 -5.24
N LYS A 84 -13.74 1.43 -6.39
CA LYS A 84 -12.72 0.42 -6.69
C LYS A 84 -11.58 0.36 -5.68
N TYR A 85 -11.03 1.52 -5.30
CA TYR A 85 -9.87 1.60 -4.40
C TYR A 85 -10.17 1.03 -3.00
N GLY A 86 -11.39 1.28 -2.49
CA GLY A 86 -11.83 0.83 -1.16
C GLY A 86 -12.67 -0.44 -1.18
N PHE A 87 -12.84 -1.10 -2.34
CA PHE A 87 -13.69 -2.28 -2.50
C PHE A 87 -15.15 -2.04 -2.10
N GLU A 88 -15.66 -0.84 -2.37
CA GLU A 88 -16.98 -0.40 -1.89
C GLU A 88 -18.14 -0.76 -2.83
N GLY A 89 -17.84 -1.31 -4.01
CA GLY A 89 -18.83 -1.63 -5.03
C GLY A 89 -19.78 -2.75 -4.61
N ALA A 90 -20.80 -3.03 -5.43
CA ALA A 90 -21.70 -4.16 -5.18
C ALA A 90 -20.98 -5.51 -5.27
N SER A 91 -19.90 -5.59 -6.06
CA SER A 91 -19.02 -6.76 -6.22
C SER A 91 -17.69 -6.33 -6.82
N ALA A 92 -16.69 -7.20 -6.79
CA ALA A 92 -15.42 -6.96 -7.44
C ALA A 92 -15.56 -6.73 -8.96
N SER A 93 -16.44 -7.48 -9.63
CA SER A 93 -16.74 -7.26 -11.05
C SER A 93 -17.41 -5.90 -11.32
N ALA A 94 -18.25 -5.41 -10.40
CA ALA A 94 -18.85 -4.07 -10.53
C ALA A 94 -17.78 -2.97 -10.42
N ASP A 95 -16.73 -3.19 -9.63
CA ASP A 95 -15.55 -2.34 -9.55
C ASP A 95 -14.51 -2.64 -10.66
N SER A 96 -14.87 -3.47 -11.66
CA SER A 96 -14.01 -3.85 -12.79
C SER A 96 -12.70 -4.54 -12.38
N TRP A 97 -12.70 -5.27 -11.26
CA TRP A 97 -11.63 -6.20 -10.93
C TRP A 97 -11.80 -7.49 -11.73
N LEU A 98 -10.75 -7.89 -12.46
CA LEU A 98 -10.78 -9.07 -13.32
C LEU A 98 -10.25 -10.28 -12.57
N CYS A 99 -11.07 -11.31 -12.35
CA CYS A 99 -10.58 -12.58 -11.84
C CYS A 99 -10.02 -13.39 -13.03
N PRO A 100 -8.71 -13.63 -13.12
CA PRO A 100 -8.10 -14.22 -14.30
C PRO A 100 -8.24 -15.76 -14.35
N GLN A 101 -8.89 -16.39 -13.36
CA GLN A 101 -8.95 -17.85 -13.26
C GLN A 101 -10.31 -18.45 -13.60
N ALA A 102 -10.25 -19.64 -14.21
CA ALA A 102 -11.41 -20.49 -14.46
C ALA A 102 -12.02 -21.08 -13.18
N ASN A 103 -11.31 -21.07 -12.04
CA ASN A 103 -11.83 -21.50 -10.76
C ASN A 103 -12.27 -20.29 -9.92
N PRO A 104 -13.59 -20.02 -9.81
CA PRO A 104 -14.10 -18.85 -9.09
C PRO A 104 -13.82 -18.88 -7.59
N ASN A 105 -13.48 -20.05 -7.02
CA ASN A 105 -13.21 -20.20 -5.59
C ASN A 105 -11.97 -19.45 -5.10
N TYR A 106 -11.12 -18.97 -6.01
CA TYR A 106 -9.92 -18.21 -5.69
C TYR A 106 -10.00 -16.72 -6.08
N CYS A 107 -11.16 -16.27 -6.56
CA CYS A 107 -11.42 -14.83 -6.75
C CYS A 107 -11.66 -14.19 -5.38
N MET A 108 -11.30 -12.90 -5.23
CA MET A 108 -11.60 -12.22 -3.97
C MET A 108 -13.10 -11.87 -3.87
N SER A 109 -13.65 -11.82 -2.67
CA SER A 109 -15.05 -11.48 -2.42
C SER A 109 -15.12 -10.25 -1.53
N TYR A 110 -16.14 -9.40 -1.68
CA TYR A 110 -16.29 -8.25 -0.79
C TYR A 110 -17.02 -8.67 0.49
N VAL A 111 -16.47 -8.26 1.63
CA VAL A 111 -16.98 -8.62 2.96
C VAL A 111 -17.14 -7.37 3.81
N THR A 112 -18.06 -7.39 4.77
CA THR A 112 -18.40 -6.23 5.63
C THR A 112 -18.00 -6.40 7.08
N ASP A 113 -17.57 -7.60 7.50
CA ASP A 113 -17.23 -7.95 8.88
C ASP A 113 -15.78 -7.60 9.24
N VAL A 114 -14.85 -7.86 8.32
CA VAL A 114 -13.44 -7.51 8.45
C VAL A 114 -13.12 -6.40 7.46
N LYS A 115 -12.83 -5.20 7.98
CA LYS A 115 -12.49 -4.01 7.19
C LYS A 115 -11.65 -3.04 8.01
N LEU A 116 -10.85 -2.22 7.34
CA LEU A 116 -10.03 -1.19 7.96
C LEU A 116 -10.64 0.20 7.71
N MET A 117 -11.10 0.45 6.48
CA MET A 117 -11.72 1.69 6.04
C MET A 117 -13.09 1.39 5.43
N GLY A 118 -13.93 2.43 5.34
CA GLY A 118 -15.22 2.33 4.67
C GLY A 118 -16.15 1.25 5.23
N GLU A 119 -16.94 0.66 4.35
CA GLU A 119 -17.99 -0.32 4.69
C GLU A 119 -17.62 -1.75 4.31
N LYS A 120 -16.61 -1.93 3.44
CA LYS A 120 -16.18 -3.24 2.94
C LYS A 120 -14.67 -3.38 2.90
N SER A 121 -14.23 -4.62 2.79
CA SER A 121 -12.90 -4.97 2.30
C SER A 121 -13.01 -6.15 1.33
N SER A 122 -11.90 -6.53 0.71
CA SER A 122 -11.83 -7.68 -0.19
C SER A 122 -11.16 -8.87 0.49
N LEU A 123 -11.77 -10.06 0.47
CA LEU A 123 -11.28 -11.31 1.04
C LEU A 123 -10.87 -12.29 -0.07
N ALA A 124 -9.59 -12.68 -0.08
CA ALA A 124 -9.10 -13.88 -0.75
C ALA A 124 -9.05 -15.05 0.24
N HIS A 125 -9.49 -16.23 -0.17
CA HIS A 125 -9.51 -17.42 0.67
C HIS A 125 -9.03 -18.64 -0.13
N ALA A 126 -8.15 -19.43 0.48
CA ALA A 126 -7.70 -20.69 -0.07
C ALA A 126 -7.70 -21.75 1.05
N SER A 127 -8.23 -22.93 0.74
CA SER A 127 -8.30 -24.05 1.69
C SER A 127 -8.08 -25.39 0.99
N GLY A 128 -7.73 -26.41 1.79
CA GLY A 128 -7.50 -27.77 1.34
C GLY A 128 -6.10 -28.05 0.80
N ALA A 129 -5.87 -29.32 0.47
CA ALA A 129 -4.57 -29.81 0.03
C ALA A 129 -4.31 -29.49 -1.45
N SER A 130 -3.08 -29.04 -1.74
CA SER A 130 -2.57 -28.92 -3.10
C SER A 130 -1.05 -29.03 -3.15
N ALA A 131 -0.58 -29.96 -3.98
CA ALA A 131 0.84 -30.03 -4.36
C ALA A 131 1.22 -28.98 -5.42
N GLU A 132 0.23 -28.51 -6.19
CA GLU A 132 0.38 -27.57 -7.28
C GLU A 132 0.04 -26.13 -6.85
N ASN A 133 0.32 -25.18 -7.75
CA ASN A 133 -0.06 -23.78 -7.55
C ASN A 133 -1.59 -23.65 -7.50
N ILE A 134 -2.12 -23.26 -6.34
CA ILE A 134 -3.50 -22.86 -6.12
C ILE A 134 -3.57 -21.36 -5.82
N GLY A 135 -4.78 -20.82 -5.80
CA GLY A 135 -5.03 -19.42 -5.52
C GLY A 135 -5.00 -18.53 -6.76
N GLY A 136 -5.65 -17.38 -6.60
CA GLY A 136 -5.96 -16.41 -7.62
C GLY A 136 -5.94 -15.03 -7.00
N GLY A 137 -5.95 -14.03 -7.87
CA GLY A 137 -6.00 -12.64 -7.47
C GLY A 137 -6.90 -11.87 -8.40
N TYR A 138 -7.09 -10.60 -8.12
CA TYR A 138 -7.65 -9.68 -9.10
C TYR A 138 -6.55 -8.94 -9.84
N THR A 139 -6.74 -8.82 -11.14
CA THR A 139 -5.88 -8.04 -12.03
C THR A 139 -6.46 -6.64 -12.22
N ILE A 140 -5.66 -5.60 -11.99
CA ILE A 140 -6.06 -4.19 -12.30
C ILE A 140 -5.62 -3.81 -13.72
N TYR A 141 -4.47 -4.31 -14.16
CA TYR A 141 -3.90 -4.00 -15.48
C TYR A 141 -3.70 -5.30 -16.24
N ASP A 142 -4.22 -5.39 -17.46
CA ASP A 142 -3.82 -6.38 -18.45
C ASP A 142 -3.66 -5.64 -19.78
N SER A 143 -2.50 -5.01 -19.97
CA SER A 143 -2.21 -4.25 -21.18
C SER A 143 -0.89 -4.72 -21.77
N ASN A 144 -0.92 -5.23 -22.99
CA ASN A 144 0.27 -5.59 -23.77
C ASN A 144 1.14 -4.38 -24.16
N THR A 145 0.76 -3.16 -23.76
CA THR A 145 1.45 -1.91 -24.10
C THR A 145 2.54 -1.51 -23.10
N GLY A 146 2.71 -2.25 -21.99
CA GLY A 146 3.80 -2.06 -21.03
C GLY A 146 3.70 -0.77 -20.21
N LEU A 147 3.56 -0.86 -18.88
CA LEU A 147 3.78 0.31 -18.01
C LEU A 147 5.30 0.49 -17.79
N GLY A 148 5.97 1.20 -18.70
CA GLY A 148 7.37 1.62 -18.54
C GLY A 148 7.55 2.81 -17.60
N GLN A 149 6.75 2.92 -16.54
CA GLN A 149 6.71 4.09 -15.64
C GLN A 149 7.02 3.68 -14.22
N ASN A 150 7.59 4.60 -13.44
CA ASN A 150 7.69 4.50 -11.99
C ASN A 150 6.29 4.29 -11.40
N LEU A 151 6.11 3.19 -10.66
CA LEU A 151 4.85 2.83 -10.03
C LEU A 151 5.03 2.75 -8.53
N TYR A 152 4.13 3.39 -7.81
CA TYR A 152 3.88 3.13 -6.41
C TYR A 152 2.59 2.33 -6.28
N ILE A 153 2.62 1.31 -5.43
CA ILE A 153 1.49 0.45 -5.13
C ILE A 153 1.31 0.47 -3.63
N ARG A 154 0.11 0.75 -3.13
CA ARG A 154 -0.21 0.65 -1.70
C ARG A 154 -1.47 -0.17 -1.50
N PHE A 155 -1.47 -0.98 -0.45
CA PHE A 155 -2.65 -1.69 0.03
C PHE A 155 -2.48 -2.02 1.51
N TYR A 156 -3.59 -2.19 2.20
CA TYR A 156 -3.61 -2.78 3.53
C TYR A 156 -3.91 -4.26 3.40
N THR A 157 -3.18 -5.09 4.15
CA THR A 157 -3.34 -6.55 4.11
C THR A 157 -3.45 -7.12 5.52
N ARG A 158 -4.32 -8.12 5.70
CA ARG A 158 -4.52 -8.84 6.97
C ARG A 158 -4.59 -10.33 6.70
N PHE A 159 -3.95 -11.13 7.54
CA PHE A 159 -3.92 -12.59 7.40
C PHE A 159 -4.57 -13.29 8.59
N ASN A 160 -5.28 -14.38 8.31
CA ASN A 160 -5.68 -15.36 9.30
C ASN A 160 -5.41 -16.76 8.72
N ALA A 161 -4.45 -17.46 9.32
CA ALA A 161 -4.08 -18.82 8.95
C ALA A 161 -4.60 -19.77 10.03
N ALA A 162 -5.59 -20.59 9.70
CA ALA A 162 -6.15 -21.54 10.65
C ALA A 162 -5.08 -22.52 11.14
N GLY A 163 -4.99 -22.71 12.46
CA GLY A 163 -3.95 -23.55 13.07
C GLY A 163 -2.52 -23.05 12.83
N ASN A 164 -2.35 -21.81 12.35
CA ASN A 164 -1.06 -21.23 11.99
C ASN A 164 -0.31 -22.02 10.89
N ILE A 165 -1.07 -22.62 9.96
CA ILE A 165 -0.57 -23.44 8.87
C ILE A 165 -0.37 -22.56 7.63
N TRP A 166 0.84 -22.54 7.10
CA TRP A 166 1.18 -21.80 5.88
C TRP A 166 1.54 -22.75 4.73
N PRO A 167 1.47 -22.30 3.47
CA PRO A 167 1.99 -23.06 2.34
C PRO A 167 3.51 -23.28 2.47
N THR A 168 4.05 -24.33 1.86
CA THR A 168 5.49 -24.62 1.96
C THR A 168 6.36 -23.83 0.98
N SER A 169 5.79 -23.18 -0.05
CA SER A 169 6.58 -22.57 -1.14
C SER A 169 6.31 -21.09 -1.39
N HIS A 170 5.09 -20.71 -1.78
CA HIS A 170 4.76 -19.32 -2.12
C HIS A 170 3.39 -18.92 -1.58
N VAL A 171 3.18 -17.61 -1.44
CA VAL A 171 1.89 -16.98 -1.10
C VAL A 171 1.95 -15.52 -1.57
N LYS A 172 2.06 -15.34 -2.89
CA LYS A 172 2.29 -14.02 -3.48
C LYS A 172 1.10 -13.12 -3.17
N MET A 173 1.35 -11.94 -2.60
CA MET A 173 0.29 -10.97 -2.30
C MET A 173 0.05 -10.03 -3.47
N VAL A 174 1.14 -9.70 -4.15
CA VAL A 174 1.18 -8.84 -5.32
C VAL A 174 2.24 -9.39 -6.26
N ASP A 175 1.86 -9.51 -7.53
CA ASP A 175 2.67 -10.13 -8.57
C ASP A 175 2.52 -9.31 -9.85
N SER A 176 3.58 -9.31 -10.63
CA SER A 176 3.64 -8.69 -11.94
C SER A 176 4.56 -9.45 -12.85
N MET A 177 4.18 -9.52 -14.13
CA MET A 177 4.96 -10.22 -15.16
C MET A 177 5.20 -9.32 -16.37
N GLY A 178 6.34 -9.57 -17.02
CA GLY A 178 6.73 -9.04 -18.32
C GLY A 178 5.71 -9.32 -19.44
N THR A 179 5.79 -8.54 -20.52
CA THR A 179 5.06 -8.80 -21.77
C THR A 179 5.59 -10.04 -22.52
N THR A 180 4.93 -10.45 -23.61
CA THR A 180 5.26 -11.68 -24.39
C THR A 180 6.68 -11.70 -24.99
N GLY A 181 7.41 -10.58 -25.01
CA GLY A 181 8.85 -10.52 -25.35
C GLY A 181 9.80 -10.60 -24.15
N ASP A 182 9.29 -10.37 -22.94
CA ASP A 182 9.99 -10.33 -21.65
C ASP A 182 9.62 -11.55 -20.77
N VAL A 183 9.32 -12.68 -21.41
CA VAL A 183 8.84 -13.88 -20.71
C VAL A 183 9.91 -14.34 -19.72
N GLY A 184 9.61 -14.19 -18.43
CA GLY A 184 10.51 -14.55 -17.34
C GLY A 184 10.83 -13.40 -16.41
N PHE A 185 10.70 -12.14 -16.84
CA PHE A 185 10.81 -11.02 -15.92
C PHE A 185 9.58 -10.96 -15.01
N GLN A 186 9.80 -10.99 -13.71
CA GLN A 186 8.71 -11.04 -12.74
C GLN A 186 9.08 -10.30 -11.46
N TYR A 187 8.21 -9.42 -10.98
CA TYR A 187 8.36 -8.73 -9.71
C TYR A 187 7.21 -9.13 -8.81
N TYR A 188 7.50 -9.64 -7.63
CA TYR A 188 6.47 -9.98 -6.66
C TYR A 188 6.93 -9.72 -5.23
N TYR A 189 5.95 -9.58 -4.35
CA TYR A 189 6.15 -9.35 -2.93
C TYR A 189 5.22 -10.25 -2.12
N GLN A 190 5.77 -10.92 -1.11
CA GLN A 190 5.05 -11.95 -0.37
C GLN A 190 5.62 -12.18 1.03
N PRO A 191 4.85 -12.77 1.96
CA PRO A 191 5.41 -13.41 3.14
C PRO A 191 6.45 -14.49 2.76
N ALA A 192 7.58 -14.50 3.44
CA ALA A 192 8.61 -15.54 3.27
C ALA A 192 8.16 -16.82 4.00
N VAL A 193 7.44 -17.69 3.29
CA VAL A 193 7.04 -18.99 3.81
C VAL A 193 8.25 -19.93 3.87
N ASN A 194 8.40 -20.63 4.99
CA ASN A 194 9.48 -21.59 5.21
C ASN A 194 8.91 -22.87 5.84
N GLY A 195 8.69 -23.90 5.03
CA GLY A 195 8.26 -25.21 5.53
C GLY A 195 6.91 -25.22 6.26
N GLY A 196 6.04 -24.26 5.97
CA GLY A 196 4.68 -24.16 6.53
C GLY A 196 4.57 -23.46 7.89
N ALA A 197 5.66 -22.90 8.42
CA ALA A 197 5.63 -22.06 9.62
C ALA A 197 5.15 -20.63 9.33
N THR A 198 4.75 -19.89 10.38
CA THR A 198 4.43 -18.46 10.27
C THR A 198 5.60 -17.68 9.68
N PRO A 199 5.38 -16.90 8.62
CA PRO A 199 6.40 -16.02 8.08
C PRO A 199 6.83 -14.99 9.12
N ASN A 200 8.13 -14.79 9.28
CA ASN A 200 8.74 -13.71 10.08
C ASN A 200 9.54 -12.71 9.23
N HIS A 201 9.56 -12.94 7.92
CA HIS A 201 10.11 -12.05 6.92
C HIS A 201 9.09 -11.86 5.80
N MET A 202 9.19 -10.74 5.11
CA MET A 202 8.69 -10.65 3.75
C MET A 202 9.82 -11.00 2.78
N THR A 203 9.46 -11.37 1.57
CA THR A 203 10.40 -11.44 0.46
C THR A 203 9.97 -10.56 -0.70
N ALA A 204 10.93 -9.78 -1.18
CA ALA A 204 10.86 -9.09 -2.46
C ALA A 204 11.66 -9.91 -3.48
N VAL A 205 11.03 -10.24 -4.60
CA VAL A 205 11.68 -11.00 -5.66
C VAL A 205 11.55 -10.24 -6.96
N TYR A 206 12.69 -10.03 -7.61
CA TYR A 206 12.75 -9.72 -9.04
C TYR A 206 13.48 -10.87 -9.73
N ARG A 207 12.82 -11.45 -10.72
CA ARG A 207 13.38 -12.46 -11.60
C ARG A 207 13.85 -11.77 -12.86
N ASP A 208 15.10 -12.03 -13.22
CA ASP A 208 15.68 -11.65 -14.49
C ASP A 208 16.05 -12.95 -15.24
N PRO A 209 15.38 -13.28 -16.36
CA PRO A 209 15.72 -14.46 -17.15
C PRO A 209 17.09 -14.38 -17.82
N LEU A 210 17.72 -13.19 -17.88
CA LEU A 210 19.08 -12.98 -18.39
C LEU A 210 20.15 -13.25 -17.34
N GLU A 211 19.79 -13.32 -16.05
CA GLU A 211 20.70 -13.64 -14.96
C GLU A 211 20.44 -15.07 -14.44
N ALA A 212 21.52 -15.78 -14.09
CA ALA A 212 21.44 -17.12 -13.52
C ALA A 212 20.97 -17.06 -12.05
N GLY A 213 19.67 -16.82 -11.83
CA GLY A 213 19.07 -16.90 -10.50
C GLY A 213 17.92 -15.91 -10.29
N ASN A 214 16.99 -16.27 -9.40
CA ASN A 214 16.03 -15.31 -8.85
C ASN A 214 16.71 -14.57 -7.70
N ALA A 215 16.71 -13.24 -7.73
CA ALA A 215 17.17 -12.46 -6.60
C ALA A 215 16.05 -12.42 -5.54
N ASN A 216 16.17 -13.28 -4.53
CA ASN A 216 15.25 -13.31 -3.39
C ASN A 216 15.82 -12.47 -2.25
N HIS A 217 15.14 -11.40 -1.90
CA HIS A 217 15.55 -10.51 -0.82
C HIS A 217 14.64 -10.72 0.37
N LEU A 218 15.20 -11.11 1.51
CA LEU A 218 14.48 -11.33 2.76
C LEU A 218 14.69 -10.14 3.69
N HIS A 219 13.61 -9.67 4.30
CA HIS A 219 13.67 -8.59 5.29
C HIS A 219 12.64 -8.80 6.38
N ALA A 220 13.02 -8.42 7.60
CA ALA A 220 12.18 -8.58 8.77
C ALA A 220 10.91 -7.73 8.64
N ILE A 221 9.82 -8.23 9.23
CA ILE A 221 8.53 -7.53 9.27
C ILE A 221 8.52 -6.60 10.48
N PRO A 222 8.37 -5.27 10.33
CA PRO A 222 8.22 -4.35 11.45
C PRO A 222 7.00 -4.66 12.33
N PRO A 223 7.07 -4.42 13.65
CA PRO A 223 8.23 -3.94 14.42
C PRO A 223 9.28 -5.04 14.71
N GLY A 224 9.07 -6.26 14.21
CA GLY A 224 9.91 -7.43 14.39
C GLY A 224 9.07 -8.68 14.68
N GLY A 225 9.62 -9.85 14.37
CA GLY A 225 9.00 -11.15 14.68
C GLY A 225 8.05 -11.69 13.59
N PRO A 226 7.29 -12.75 13.91
CA PRO A 226 6.33 -13.37 12.99
C PRO A 226 5.18 -12.43 12.60
N LEU A 227 4.59 -12.67 11.42
CA LEU A 227 3.29 -12.13 11.07
C LEU A 227 2.29 -12.43 12.18
N GLN A 228 1.60 -11.38 12.62
CA GLN A 228 0.56 -11.49 13.62
C GLN A 228 -0.74 -11.80 12.91
N ALA A 229 -1.42 -12.86 13.36
CA ALA A 229 -2.76 -13.14 12.91
C ALA A 229 -3.66 -11.94 13.22
N ASP A 230 -4.56 -11.63 12.29
CA ASP A 230 -5.60 -10.63 12.45
C ASP A 230 -5.12 -9.16 12.59
N ARG A 231 -3.85 -8.90 12.29
CA ARG A 231 -3.28 -7.55 12.20
C ARG A 231 -3.36 -7.00 10.78
N TRP A 232 -3.72 -5.73 10.65
CA TRP A 232 -3.56 -4.99 9.40
C TRP A 232 -2.13 -4.49 9.24
N TYR A 233 -1.56 -4.71 8.06
CA TYR A 233 -0.25 -4.21 7.62
C TYR A 233 -0.46 -3.27 6.44
N CYS A 234 0.10 -2.07 6.48
CA CYS A 234 0.18 -1.21 5.30
C CYS A 234 1.40 -1.59 4.48
N VAL A 235 1.22 -2.15 3.30
CA VAL A 235 2.32 -2.41 2.36
C VAL A 235 2.32 -1.32 1.30
N GLU A 236 3.47 -0.67 1.10
CA GLU A 236 3.72 0.20 -0.05
C GLU A 236 4.94 -0.34 -0.82
N LEU A 237 4.87 -0.37 -2.14
CA LEU A 237 5.95 -0.79 -3.03
C LEU A 237 6.25 0.34 -4.01
N GLN A 238 7.52 0.46 -4.41
CA GLN A 238 7.93 1.26 -5.57
C GLN A 238 8.63 0.36 -6.57
N TRP A 239 8.16 0.36 -7.81
CA TRP A 239 8.74 -0.38 -8.93
C TRP A 239 9.08 0.55 -10.10
N PHE A 240 10.09 0.17 -10.88
CA PHE A 240 10.37 0.72 -12.21
C PHE A 240 10.71 2.23 -12.27
N ALA A 241 11.23 2.82 -11.18
CA ALA A 241 11.84 4.16 -11.27
C ALA A 241 13.09 4.15 -12.16
N SER A 242 13.61 5.31 -12.57
CA SER A 242 14.93 5.43 -13.20
C SER A 242 15.90 6.11 -12.23
N PRO A 243 17.07 5.52 -11.91
CA PRO A 243 17.48 4.15 -12.26
C PRO A 243 16.51 3.11 -11.66
N TYR A 244 16.47 1.90 -12.23
CA TYR A 244 15.57 0.84 -11.82
C TYR A 244 15.66 0.59 -10.32
N THR A 245 14.52 0.71 -9.64
CA THR A 245 14.42 0.50 -8.20
C THR A 245 13.26 -0.43 -7.88
N PHE A 246 13.48 -1.24 -6.86
CA PHE A 246 12.44 -1.96 -6.15
C PHE A 246 12.59 -1.62 -4.67
N LYS A 247 11.63 -0.86 -4.14
CA LYS A 247 11.53 -0.58 -2.71
C LYS A 247 10.26 -1.14 -2.11
N ALA A 248 10.31 -1.43 -0.81
CA ALA A 248 9.13 -1.78 -0.03
C ALA A 248 9.14 -1.04 1.30
N TRP A 249 7.96 -0.58 1.70
CA TRP A 249 7.65 -0.07 3.02
C TRP A 249 6.57 -0.94 3.65
N VAL A 250 6.70 -1.20 4.94
CA VAL A 250 5.68 -1.83 5.77
C VAL A 250 5.39 -0.90 6.94
N ASP A 251 4.12 -0.54 7.12
CA ASP A 251 3.66 0.38 8.16
C ASP A 251 4.38 1.74 8.11
N GLY A 252 4.71 2.20 6.90
CA GLY A 252 5.42 3.45 6.63
C GLY A 252 6.94 3.38 6.77
N GLN A 253 7.50 2.30 7.34
CA GLN A 253 8.94 2.10 7.47
C GLN A 253 9.53 1.44 6.21
N GLU A 254 10.63 1.98 5.68
CA GLU A 254 11.37 1.32 4.58
C GLU A 254 12.02 0.05 5.10
N VAL A 255 11.71 -1.09 4.47
CA VAL A 255 12.23 -2.41 4.87
C VAL A 255 13.12 -3.03 3.81
N PHE A 256 13.04 -2.53 2.58
CA PHE A 256 13.78 -3.05 1.45
C PHE A 256 14.00 -1.96 0.40
N SER A 257 15.20 -1.93 -0.18
CA SER A 257 15.55 -1.12 -1.35
C SER A 257 16.64 -1.81 -2.14
N ALA A 258 16.37 -2.13 -3.40
CA ALA A 258 17.33 -2.66 -4.35
C ALA A 258 17.28 -1.92 -5.67
N SER A 259 18.34 -2.10 -6.47
CA SER A 259 18.46 -1.58 -7.82
C SER A 259 18.56 -2.73 -8.81
N PRO A 260 17.43 -3.24 -9.32
CA PRO A 260 17.44 -4.30 -10.33
C PRO A 260 18.20 -3.86 -11.60
N PRO A 261 18.86 -4.79 -12.31
CA PRO A 261 19.62 -4.47 -13.52
C PRO A 261 18.72 -4.07 -14.70
N HIS A 262 17.48 -4.57 -14.73
CA HIS A 262 16.48 -4.32 -15.78
C HIS A 262 15.12 -4.01 -15.14
N ALA A 263 14.20 -3.37 -15.87
CA ALA A 263 12.79 -3.32 -15.48
C ALA A 263 11.94 -4.14 -16.45
N PRO A 264 10.97 -4.96 -15.97
CA PRO A 264 10.00 -5.59 -16.83
C PRO A 264 9.11 -4.55 -17.50
N ALA A 265 8.69 -4.81 -18.74
CA ALA A 265 7.48 -4.18 -19.26
C ALA A 265 6.27 -4.79 -18.54
N LEU A 266 5.57 -4.02 -17.70
CA LEU A 266 4.43 -4.54 -16.95
C LEU A 266 3.30 -4.94 -17.90
N ARG A 267 3.01 -6.25 -17.99
CA ARG A 267 1.80 -6.76 -18.65
C ARG A 267 0.60 -6.68 -17.73
N TRP A 268 0.78 -7.16 -16.50
CA TRP A 268 -0.28 -7.16 -15.48
C TRP A 268 0.21 -6.92 -14.07
N LEU A 269 -0.71 -6.43 -13.24
CA LEU A 269 -0.56 -6.29 -11.79
C LEU A 269 -1.71 -7.01 -11.09
N MET A 270 -1.38 -7.96 -10.24
CA MET A 270 -2.34 -8.78 -9.50
C MET A 270 -2.26 -8.54 -8.00
N PHE A 271 -3.40 -8.64 -7.31
CA PHE A 271 -3.52 -8.63 -5.84
C PHE A 271 -4.33 -9.84 -5.38
N GLY A 272 -3.94 -10.50 -4.30
CA GLY A 272 -4.69 -11.61 -3.71
C GLY A 272 -3.78 -12.72 -3.18
N LEU A 273 -4.33 -13.92 -3.00
CA LEU A 273 -3.54 -15.11 -2.68
C LEU A 273 -3.07 -15.77 -3.98
N ILE A 274 -1.95 -15.31 -4.52
CA ILE A 274 -1.47 -15.68 -5.85
C ILE A 274 -0.44 -16.82 -5.76
N ASN A 275 -0.62 -17.86 -6.57
CA ASN A 275 0.33 -18.96 -6.74
C ASN A 275 0.76 -19.64 -5.41
N LEU A 276 -0.17 -19.91 -4.48
CA LEU A 276 0.18 -20.67 -3.28
C LEU A 276 0.52 -22.12 -3.63
N LYS A 277 1.53 -22.70 -2.98
CA LYS A 277 1.95 -24.07 -3.29
C LYS A 277 2.38 -24.83 -2.05
N GLY A 278 2.01 -26.12 -2.03
CA GLY A 278 2.35 -27.06 -0.97
C GLY A 278 1.49 -26.85 0.26
N THR A 279 0.18 -27.08 0.13
CA THR A 279 -0.78 -26.95 1.22
C THR A 279 -1.25 -28.33 1.70
N PRO A 280 -1.36 -28.57 3.03
CA PRO A 280 -1.92 -29.81 3.59
C PRO A 280 -3.46 -29.83 3.57
N SER A 281 -4.08 -30.96 3.90
CA SER A 281 -5.55 -31.12 3.86
C SER A 281 -6.32 -30.25 4.83
N ASN A 282 -5.71 -29.86 5.96
CA ASN A 282 -6.28 -28.96 6.96
C ASN A 282 -5.87 -27.49 6.76
N PHE A 283 -5.34 -27.13 5.59
CA PHE A 283 -5.01 -25.75 5.25
C PHE A 283 -6.28 -24.90 5.10
N ASP A 284 -6.27 -23.71 5.72
CA ASP A 284 -7.25 -22.64 5.51
C ASP A 284 -6.52 -21.31 5.78
N LEU A 285 -6.37 -20.52 4.72
CA LEU A 285 -5.76 -19.20 4.76
C LEU A 285 -6.72 -18.17 4.18
N LYS A 286 -6.99 -17.15 4.99
CA LYS A 286 -7.74 -15.96 4.60
C LYS A 286 -6.81 -14.76 4.55
N ASN A 287 -6.96 -13.97 3.51
CA ASN A 287 -6.24 -12.72 3.35
C ASN A 287 -7.17 -11.61 2.90
N TRP A 288 -7.30 -10.58 3.74
CA TRP A 288 -8.09 -9.39 3.44
C TRP A 288 -7.22 -8.28 2.88
N TYR A 289 -7.79 -7.51 1.96
CA TYR A 289 -7.22 -6.35 1.31
C TYR A 289 -8.14 -5.16 1.48
N ASP A 290 -7.57 -3.99 1.77
CA ASP A 290 -8.30 -2.74 1.88
C ASP A 290 -7.49 -1.57 1.29
N SER A 291 -8.18 -0.56 0.77
CA SER A 291 -7.65 0.71 0.25
C SER A 291 -6.43 0.53 -0.66
N ALA A 292 -6.66 -0.20 -1.76
CA ALA A 292 -5.68 -0.45 -2.81
C ALA A 292 -5.52 0.77 -3.73
N ALA A 293 -4.28 1.20 -3.94
CA ALA A 293 -3.94 2.36 -4.74
C ALA A 293 -2.71 2.06 -5.62
N VAL A 294 -2.72 2.61 -6.83
CA VAL A 294 -1.58 2.58 -7.77
C VAL A 294 -1.37 4.00 -8.28
N SER A 295 -0.13 4.48 -8.23
CA SER A 295 0.23 5.88 -8.47
C SER A 295 1.57 6.01 -9.18
N THR A 296 1.81 7.16 -9.81
CA THR A 296 3.13 7.52 -10.37
C THR A 296 4.02 8.28 -9.38
N SER A 297 3.47 8.64 -8.22
CA SER A 297 4.19 9.22 -7.07
C SER A 297 3.93 8.42 -5.80
N ARG A 298 4.80 8.59 -4.79
CA ARG A 298 4.66 7.93 -3.49
C ARG A 298 3.26 8.17 -2.92
N ILE A 299 2.64 7.11 -2.42
CA ILE A 299 1.25 7.12 -1.95
C ILE A 299 1.23 7.39 -0.46
N TYR A 300 2.14 6.79 0.32
CA TYR A 300 2.12 6.75 1.78
C TYR A 300 0.92 5.98 2.37
N PRO A 301 0.95 5.60 3.66
CA PRO A 301 -0.23 5.12 4.35
C PRO A 301 -1.37 6.16 4.31
N ALA A 302 -2.62 5.71 4.37
CA ALA A 302 -3.78 6.60 4.45
C ALA A 302 -3.71 7.48 5.71
N SER A 303 -3.31 6.87 6.84
CA SER A 303 -3.01 7.57 8.08
C SER A 303 -1.88 6.86 8.82
N VAL A 304 -0.98 7.65 9.40
CA VAL A 304 0.08 7.19 10.30
C VAL A 304 -0.23 7.76 11.67
N ILE A 305 -0.42 6.88 12.65
CA ILE A 305 -0.69 7.26 14.03
C ILE A 305 0.48 6.77 14.87
N GLU A 306 1.14 7.70 15.56
CA GLU A 306 2.35 7.41 16.32
C GLU A 306 2.19 7.86 17.76
N VAL A 307 2.83 7.13 18.66
CA VAL A 307 2.90 7.44 20.09
C VAL A 307 4.35 7.60 20.51
N SER A 308 4.58 8.57 21.39
CA SER A 308 5.89 8.86 21.99
C SER A 308 5.74 9.02 23.50
N GLY A 309 6.73 8.55 24.25
CA GLY A 309 6.80 8.81 25.70
C GLY A 309 7.72 9.99 26.08
N ASP A 310 8.58 10.43 25.16
CA ASP A 310 9.57 11.50 25.35
C ASP A 310 9.38 12.70 24.40
N GLY A 311 8.37 12.63 23.51
CA GLY A 311 8.07 13.65 22.51
C GLY A 311 9.02 13.65 21.29
N THR A 312 10.03 12.79 21.27
CA THR A 312 11.09 12.78 20.25
C THR A 312 11.12 11.46 19.46
N ASN A 313 11.04 10.33 20.17
CA ASN A 313 10.98 9.00 19.58
C ASN A 313 9.52 8.59 19.37
N TRP A 314 9.10 8.56 18.10
CA TRP A 314 7.73 8.27 17.70
C TRP A 314 7.65 6.84 17.18
N LYS A 315 6.71 6.07 17.73
CA LYS A 315 6.48 4.67 17.37
C LYS A 315 5.11 4.52 16.71
N TYR A 316 5.10 3.94 15.52
CA TYR A 316 3.89 3.56 14.79
C TYR A 316 2.97 2.66 15.63
N GLN A 317 1.67 2.89 15.52
CA GLN A 317 0.62 2.12 16.19
C GLN A 317 -0.24 1.40 15.16
N GLU A 318 -0.55 0.13 15.44
CA GLU A 318 -1.38 -0.70 14.54
C GLU A 318 -2.79 -0.11 14.41
N PRO A 319 -3.27 0.17 13.18
CA PRO A 319 -4.62 0.64 12.97
C PRO A 319 -5.61 -0.53 12.97
N VAL A 320 -6.71 -0.36 13.68
CA VAL A 320 -7.85 -1.29 13.73
C VAL A 320 -9.02 -0.75 12.90
N TYR A 321 -9.09 0.56 12.74
CA TYR A 321 -10.09 1.26 11.94
C TYR A 321 -9.58 2.65 11.58
N LEU A 322 -9.84 3.12 10.37
CA LEU A 322 -9.44 4.44 9.89
C LEU A 322 -10.63 5.12 9.18
N SER A 323 -10.87 6.38 9.51
CA SER A 323 -11.79 7.28 8.79
C SER A 323 -11.32 8.72 8.93
N GLU A 324 -11.90 9.63 8.13
CA GLU A 324 -11.56 11.07 8.17
C GLU A 324 -11.82 11.74 9.52
N THR A 325 -12.72 11.19 10.33
CA THR A 325 -13.18 11.80 11.58
C THR A 325 -12.97 10.92 12.82
N SER A 326 -12.71 9.63 12.64
CA SER A 326 -12.46 8.71 13.73
C SER A 326 -11.49 7.60 13.30
N SER A 327 -10.47 7.37 14.10
CA SER A 327 -9.53 6.26 13.92
C SER A 327 -9.41 5.46 15.21
N ARG A 328 -9.15 4.16 15.10
CA ARG A 328 -8.88 3.29 16.24
C ARG A 328 -7.54 2.60 16.05
N ILE A 329 -6.72 2.59 17.09
CA ILE A 329 -5.42 1.93 17.09
C ILE A 329 -5.33 0.93 18.23
N LYS A 330 -4.55 -0.14 18.04
CA LYS A 330 -4.08 -0.99 19.13
C LYS A 330 -2.78 -0.42 19.66
N LEU A 331 -2.81 0.02 20.91
CA LEU A 331 -1.70 0.72 21.54
C LEU A 331 -0.58 -0.27 21.90
N ASP A 332 0.65 0.06 21.53
CA ASP A 332 1.86 -0.67 21.87
C ASP A 332 2.91 0.27 22.46
N LEU A 333 2.97 0.27 23.79
CA LEU A 333 3.89 1.09 24.56
C LEU A 333 5.25 0.40 24.81
N ALA A 334 5.43 -0.84 24.35
CA ALA A 334 6.67 -1.58 24.59
C ALA A 334 7.87 -0.84 23.97
N GLY A 335 8.92 -0.62 24.77
CA GLY A 335 10.11 0.11 24.35
C GLY A 335 9.97 1.64 24.32
N LEU A 336 8.81 2.22 24.64
CA LEU A 336 8.65 3.66 24.82
C LEU A 336 9.01 4.05 26.27
N ALA A 337 10.00 4.93 26.43
CA ALA A 337 10.36 5.49 27.73
C ALA A 337 9.41 6.63 28.11
N GLY A 338 8.90 6.65 29.35
CA GLY A 338 8.11 7.77 29.87
C GLY A 338 6.99 7.33 30.81
N THR A 339 6.51 8.26 31.64
CA THR A 339 5.32 8.08 32.50
C THR A 339 4.08 8.80 31.93
N SER A 340 4.27 9.56 30.85
CA SER A 340 3.24 10.25 30.09
C SER A 340 3.44 9.97 28.62
N TYR A 341 2.35 9.75 27.88
CA TYR A 341 2.42 9.47 26.45
C TYR A 341 1.79 10.61 25.65
N GLN A 342 2.27 10.75 24.42
CA GLN A 342 1.86 11.75 23.47
C GLN A 342 1.52 11.04 22.16
N LEU A 343 0.55 11.56 21.43
CA LEU A 343 0.08 10.99 20.17
C LEU A 343 0.07 12.08 19.09
N ARG A 344 0.42 11.69 17.86
CA ARG A 344 0.22 12.53 16.67
C ARG A 344 -0.34 11.69 15.53
N VAL A 345 -0.98 12.38 14.59
CA VAL A 345 -1.50 11.76 13.37
C VAL A 345 -0.95 12.48 12.15
N THR A 346 -0.44 11.71 11.19
CA THR A 346 -0.01 12.18 9.88
C THR A 346 -0.93 11.60 8.82
N ASN A 347 -1.61 12.45 8.04
CA ASN A 347 -2.47 12.00 6.96
C ASN A 347 -1.68 11.66 5.68
N ASN A 348 -2.36 11.16 4.66
CA ASN A 348 -1.74 10.75 3.40
C ASN A 348 -0.99 11.90 2.70
N GLN A 349 -1.50 13.13 2.81
CA GLN A 349 -0.85 14.36 2.33
C GLN A 349 0.38 14.80 3.14
N GLN A 350 0.86 13.96 4.06
CA GLN A 350 2.04 14.19 4.89
C GLN A 350 1.91 15.41 5.81
N GLN A 351 0.68 15.81 6.14
CA GLN A 351 0.42 16.83 7.14
C GLN A 351 0.30 16.16 8.50
N THR A 352 1.06 16.65 9.50
CA THR A 352 1.08 16.11 10.85
C THR A 352 0.27 17.00 11.79
N SER A 353 -0.58 16.40 12.62
CA SER A 353 -1.35 17.11 13.65
C SER A 353 -0.44 17.80 14.67
N THR A 354 -1.00 18.75 15.41
CA THR A 354 -0.42 19.10 16.71
C THR A 354 -0.36 17.87 17.61
N VAL A 355 0.60 17.84 18.52
CA VAL A 355 0.75 16.74 19.48
C VAL A 355 -0.41 16.76 20.47
N TYR A 356 -1.03 15.60 20.68
CA TYR A 356 -2.06 15.38 21.69
C TYR A 356 -1.45 14.65 22.89
N HIS A 357 -1.56 15.23 24.09
CA HIS A 357 -1.11 14.58 25.31
C HIS A 357 -2.14 13.54 25.75
N LEU A 358 -1.74 12.27 25.83
CA LEU A 358 -2.55 11.21 26.40
C LEU A 358 -2.54 11.42 27.91
N ASN A 359 -3.54 12.12 28.41
CA ASN A 359 -3.73 12.27 29.85
C ASN A 359 -3.84 10.88 30.45
N GLY A 360 -2.89 10.51 31.30
CA GLY A 360 -2.99 9.34 32.17
C GLY A 360 -4.06 9.58 33.22
N SER A 361 -5.32 9.73 32.83
CA SER A 361 -6.42 9.78 33.79
C SER A 361 -6.78 8.35 34.14
N SER A 362 -6.41 7.95 35.35
CA SER A 362 -7.16 6.99 36.16
C SER A 362 -8.63 6.98 35.79
N ASN A 363 -9.16 5.82 35.38
CA ASN A 363 -10.58 5.47 35.37
C ASN A 363 -11.57 6.66 35.27
N ARG A 364 -11.57 7.43 34.18
CA ARG A 364 -12.75 8.25 33.91
C ARG A 364 -13.84 7.27 33.47
N PRO A 365 -14.93 7.08 34.24
CA PRO A 365 -15.98 6.15 33.84
C PRO A 365 -16.49 6.56 32.46
N ALA A 366 -16.80 5.58 31.62
CA ALA A 366 -17.56 5.84 30.40
C ALA A 366 -18.77 6.72 30.76
N PRO A 367 -19.15 7.71 29.94
CA PRO A 367 -20.35 8.49 30.18
C PRO A 367 -21.51 7.51 30.39
N ALA A 368 -22.19 7.60 31.52
CA ALA A 368 -23.37 6.77 31.76
C ALA A 368 -24.34 6.98 30.59
N SER A 369 -24.85 5.88 30.02
CA SER A 369 -25.88 5.94 28.99
C SER A 369 -27.02 6.85 29.48
N PRO A 370 -27.59 7.73 28.63
CA PRO A 370 -28.69 8.59 29.05
C PRO A 370 -29.83 7.72 29.57
N THR A 371 -30.14 7.83 30.86
CA THR A 371 -31.16 7.01 31.54
C THR A 371 -32.61 7.36 31.15
N ASN A 372 -32.82 8.20 30.12
CA ASN A 372 -34.12 8.78 29.81
C ASN A 372 -34.55 8.68 28.33
N LEU A 373 -34.06 7.71 27.55
CA LEU A 373 -34.73 7.37 26.29
C LEU A 373 -35.94 6.48 26.60
N ARG A 374 -37.08 7.12 26.86
CA ARG A 374 -38.38 6.46 26.70
C ARG A 374 -38.56 6.20 25.21
N VAL A 375 -38.52 4.92 24.85
CA VAL A 375 -39.05 4.43 23.58
C VAL A 375 -40.55 4.68 23.61
N PHE A 376 -41.05 5.49 22.69
CA PHE A 376 -42.48 5.55 22.35
C PHE A 376 -42.74 4.62 21.18
#